data_AF-A0A6C0LQS8-F1
#
_entry.id   AF-A0A6C0LQS8-F1
#
_cell.length_a   1.000
_cell.length_b   1.000
_cell.length_c   1.000
_cell.angle_alpha   90.00
_cell.angle_beta   90.00
_cell.angle_gamma   90.00
#
_symmetry.space_group_name_H-M   'P 1'
#
loop_
_entity.id
_entity.type
_entity.pdbx_description
1 polymer ?
#
loop_
_entity_poly.entity_id
_entity_poly.type
_entity_poly.pdbx_seq_one_letter_code
_entity_poly.pdbx_strand_id
1 'polypeptide(L)' 'MNILLKAKYSFYSALVFFLVANPETYKITDWIFGDVMPEIANSAGAPTPVGLFLHTLIFFVVILSLMMFPRD' A
#
# COMPACT_ATOMS: atom_id res chain seq x y z
N MET A 1 -29.26 1.79 0.58
CA MET A 1 -27.79 1.79 0.45
C MET A 1 -27.19 1.34 1.77
N ASN A 2 -26.44 0.22 1.80
CA ASN A 2 -25.95 -0.34 3.07
C ASN A 2 -24.68 0.40 3.54
N ILE A 3 -24.86 1.46 4.33
CA ILE A 3 -23.78 2.35 4.79
C ILE A 3 -22.71 1.60 5.61
N LEU A 4 -23.11 0.59 6.37
CA LEU A 4 -22.21 -0.22 7.20
C LEU A 4 -21.20 -1.00 6.36
N LEU A 5 -21.66 -1.54 5.22
CA LEU A 5 -20.80 -2.23 4.27
C LEU A 5 -19.74 -1.29 3.68
N LYS A 6 -20.14 -0.06 3.34
CA LYS A 6 -19.22 0.97 2.83
C LYS A 6 -18.22 1.37 3.91
N ALA A 7 -18.68 1.64 5.12
CA ALA A 7 -17.81 1.99 6.25
C ALA A 7 -16.76 0.91 6.54
N LYS A 8 -17.12 -0.37 6.45
CA LYS A 8 -16.18 -1.49 6.61
C LYS A 8 -15.05 -1.45 5.57
N TYR A 9 -15.39 -1.29 4.29
CA TYR A 9 -14.38 -1.24 3.23
C TYR A 9 -13.56 0.05 3.26
N SER A 10 -14.17 1.18 3.62
CA SER A 10 -13.46 2.43 3.88
C SER A 10 -12.45 2.29 5.03
N PHE A 11 -12.82 1.59 6.11
CA PHE A 11 -11.94 1.33 7.23
C PHE A 11 -10.75 0.45 6.83
N TYR A 12 -10.98 -0.66 6.12
CA TYR A 12 -9.87 -1.48 5.58
C TYR A 12 -8.96 -0.69 4.65
N SER A 13 -9.54 0.14 3.77
CA SER A 13 -8.76 1.00 2.86
C SER A 13 -7.89 2.00 3.63
N ALA A 14 -8.42 2.64 4.67
CA ALA A 14 -7.66 3.57 5.50
C ALA A 14 -6.50 2.87 6.22
N LEU A 15 -6.73 1.67 6.76
CA LEU A 15 -5.71 0.92 7.51
C LEU A 15 -4.58 0.42 6.61
N VAL A 16 -4.92 -0.12 5.44
CA VAL A 16 -3.91 -0.56 4.45
C VAL A 16 -3.15 0.65 3.89
N PHE A 17 -3.83 1.76 3.59
CA PHE A 17 -3.16 2.99 3.15
C PHE A 17 -2.17 3.48 4.20
N PHE A 18 -2.58 3.53 5.47
CA PHE A 18 -1.72 3.96 6.57
C PHE A 18 -0.45 3.11 6.68
N LEU A 19 -0.58 1.79 6.52
CA LEU A 19 0.58 0.89 6.54
C LEU A 19 1.45 1.07 5.29
N VAL A 20 0.87 1.02 4.10
CA VAL A 20 1.63 1.04 2.83
C VAL A 20 2.26 2.41 2.55
N ALA A 21 1.61 3.50 2.95
CA ALA A 21 2.11 4.86 2.73
C ALA A 21 3.10 5.35 3.82
N ASN A 22 3.47 4.48 4.76
CA ASN A 22 4.43 4.81 5.82
C ASN A 22 5.86 4.91 5.24
N PRO A 23 6.65 5.95 5.58
CA PRO A 23 8.07 6.08 5.19
C PRO A 23 8.92 4.84 5.48
N GLU A 24 8.68 4.16 6.60
CA GLU A 24 9.40 2.93 6.96
C GLU A 24 9.05 1.78 6.01
N THR A 25 7.81 1.70 5.52
CA THR A 25 7.42 0.70 4.52
C THR A 25 8.08 0.97 3.18
N TYR A 26 8.26 2.24 2.80
CA TYR A 26 9.04 2.62 1.62
C TYR A 26 10.52 2.21 1.75
N LYS A 27 11.13 2.37 2.93
CA LYS A 27 12.51 1.89 3.18
C LYS A 27 12.61 0.36 3.11
N ILE A 28 11.61 -0.36 3.63
CA ILE A 28 11.58 -1.82 3.59
C ILE A 28 11.46 -2.32 2.15
N THR A 29 10.57 -1.72 1.34
CA THR A 29 10.45 -2.10 -0.07
C THR A 29 11.67 -1.71 -0.88
N ASP A 30 12.29 -0.56 -0.59
CA ASP A 30 13.59 -0.18 -1.16
C ASP A 30 14.70 -1.18 -0.80
N TRP A 31 14.74 -1.66 0.45
CA TRP A 31 15.69 -2.70 0.86
C TRP A 31 15.45 -4.05 0.16
N ILE A 32 14.19 -4.41 -0.11
CA ILE A 32 13.83 -5.69 -0.76
C ILE A 32 14.02 -5.62 -2.28
N PHE A 33 13.66 -4.50 -2.92
CA PHE A 33 13.58 -4.36 -4.37
C PHE A 33 14.62 -3.41 -4.96
N GLY A 34 15.43 -2.72 -4.15
CA GLY A 34 16.41 -1.72 -4.59
C GLY A 34 17.54 -2.29 -5.43
N ASP A 35 17.77 -3.61 -5.38
CA ASP A 35 18.71 -4.31 -6.27
C ASP A 35 18.14 -4.52 -7.70
N VAL A 36 16.80 -4.50 -7.85
CA VAL A 36 16.09 -4.83 -9.09
C VAL A 36 15.39 -3.62 -9.71
N MET A 37 15.01 -2.64 -8.90
CA MET A 37 14.30 -1.43 -9.31
C MET A 37 15.12 -0.16 -9.05
N PRO A 38 14.83 0.94 -9.77
CA PRO A 38 15.33 2.26 -9.41
C PRO A 38 14.93 2.61 -7.97
N GLU A 39 15.75 3.43 -7.30
CA GLU A 39 15.57 3.89 -5.91
C GLU A 39 14.08 4.18 -5.61
N ILE A 40 13.52 3.47 -4.64
CA ILE A 40 12.10 3.50 -4.23
C ILE A 40 11.90 4.55 -3.14
N ALA A 41 12.89 4.71 -2.27
CA ALA A 41 12.88 5.67 -1.17
C ALA A 41 14.26 6.34 -1.05
N ASN A 42 14.29 7.65 -0.81
CA ASN A 42 15.55 8.32 -0.50
C ASN A 42 16.01 8.00 0.94
N SER A 43 17.22 8.44 1.31
CA SER A 43 17.77 8.20 2.66
C SER A 43 16.93 8.79 3.81
N ALA A 44 16.01 9.72 3.53
CA ALA A 44 15.07 10.29 4.49
C ALA A 44 13.73 9.52 4.57
N GLY A 45 13.53 8.48 3.74
CA GLY A 45 12.28 7.72 3.64
C GLY A 45 11.20 8.40 2.80
N ALA A 46 11.54 9.43 2.03
CA ALA A 46 10.60 10.05 1.10
C ALA A 46 10.51 9.20 -0.19
N PRO A 47 9.31 8.98 -0.73
CA PRO A 47 9.11 8.16 -1.91
C PRO A 47 9.63 8.84 -3.17
N THR A 48 10.26 8.08 -4.05
CA THR A 48 10.50 8.51 -5.43
C THR A 48 9.21 8.35 -6.24
N PRO A 49 9.10 8.94 -7.46
CA PRO A 49 7.95 8.69 -8.32
C PRO A 49 7.73 7.20 -8.64
N VAL A 50 8.83 6.43 -8.77
CA VAL A 50 8.80 4.99 -8.97
C VAL A 50 8.30 4.27 -7.72
N GLY A 51 8.81 4.64 -6.55
CA GLY A 51 8.35 4.07 -5.29
C GLY A 51 6.87 4.36 -5.01
N LEU A 52 6.41 5.58 -5.28
CA LEU A 52 4.99 5.94 -5.15
C LEU A 52 4.11 5.09 -6.09
N PHE A 53 4.54 4.86 -7.32
CA PHE A 53 3.81 4.02 -8.26
C PHE A 53 3.75 2.56 -7.78
N LEU A 54 4.88 2.01 -7.32
CA LEU A 54 4.95 0.66 -6.75
C LEU A 54 4.01 0.51 -5.55
N HIS A 55 4.04 1.45 -4.60
CA HIS A 55 3.19 1.41 -3.41
C HIS A 55 1.71 1.60 -3.72
N THR A 56 1.39 2.36 -4.78
CA THR A 56 0.01 2.48 -5.27
C THR A 56 -0.49 1.14 -5.82
N LEU A 57 0.35 0.42 -6.58
CA LEU A 57 0.02 -0.91 -7.10
C LEU A 57 -0.15 -1.92 -5.96
N ILE A 58 0.75 -1.91 -4.97
CA ILE A 58 0.66 -2.76 -3.77
C ILE A 58 -0.64 -2.48 -3.03
N PHE A 59 -0.96 -1.21 -2.78
CA PHE A 59 -2.21 -0.80 -2.13
C PHE A 59 -3.43 -1.33 -2.86
N PHE A 60 -3.46 -1.18 -4.19
CA PHE A 60 -4.56 -1.66 -5.03
C PHE A 60 -4.73 -3.18 -4.92
N VAL A 61 -3.64 -3.96 -5.07
CA VAL A 61 -3.68 -5.43 -5.03
C VAL A 61 -4.12 -5.94 -3.65
N VAL A 62 -3.63 -5.34 -2.57
CA VAL A 62 -4.00 -5.73 -1.20
C VAL A 62 -5.48 -5.48 -0.94
N ILE A 63 -5.99 -4.29 -1.30
CA ILE A 63 -7.41 -3.98 -1.09
C ILE A 63 -8.32 -4.82 -1.98
N LEU A 64 -7.93 -5.05 -3.23
CA LEU A 64 -8.66 -5.95 -4.13
C LEU A 64 -8.76 -7.36 -3.51
N SER A 65 -7.64 -7.87 -3.00
CA SER A 65 -7.59 -9.19 -2.34
C SER A 65 -8.48 -9.25 -1.10
N LEU A 66 -8.45 -8.21 -0.26
CA LEU A 66 -9.31 -8.11 0.92
C LEU A 66 -10.81 -8.00 0.56
N MET A 67 -11.13 -7.41 -0.59
CA MET A 67 -12.50 -7.34 -1.09
C MET A 67 -12.96 -8.66 -1.72
N MET A 68 -12.05 -9.41 -2.33
CA MET A 68 -12.31 -10.72 -2.94
C MET A 68 -12.34 -11.87 -1.91
N PHE A 69 -11.78 -11.68 -0.72
CA PHE A 69 -11.78 -12.70 0.32
C PHE A 69 -13.23 -13.13 0.64
N PRO A 70 -13.56 -14.44 0.52
CA PRO A 70 -14.90 -14.95 0.73
C PRO A 70 -15.42 -14.56 2.11
N ARG A 71 -16.68 -14.09 2.13
CA ARG A 71 -17.39 -13.83 3.37
C ARG A 71 -18.21 -15.08 3.66
N ASP A 72 -17.58 -16.03 4.34
CA ASP A 72 -18.28 -17.18 4.93
C ASP A 72 -19.36 -16.71 5.92
#